data_AF-A0AAD0PWV2-F1
#
_entry.id   AF-A0AAD0PWV2-F1
#
_cell.length_a   1.000
_cell.length_b   1.000
_cell.length_c   1.000
_cell.angle_alpha   90.00
_cell.angle_beta   90.00
_cell.angle_gamma   90.00
#
_symmetry.space_group_name_H-M   'P 1'
#
loop_
_entity.id
_entity.type
_entity.pdbx_description
1 polymer ?
#
loop_
_entity_poly.entity_id
_entity_poly.type
_entity_poly.pdbx_seq_one_letter_code
_entity_poly.pdbx_strand_id
1 'polypeptide(L)'
;MISTLYSEPHRHYHSASHIERCLAIFNGLRGYSACPYKVELSLWLHDSVYNTHSHDNEHKSALLAAELLSSAKLTALSADVTELIMATTHNSEPLAGDAALMVGVDLAILGSNPEAYRSYSAGVRREYSWLSEEAFRLGRIKLLKSFLNRVRIFEQPACFDLWERSARANIAGEIESLAR
;
A
#
# COMPACT_ATOMS: atom_id res chain seq x y z
N MET A 1 2.00 17.86 -12.44
CA MET A 1 2.99 16.79 -12.24
C MET A 1 2.37 15.73 -11.35
N ILE A 2 2.68 14.44 -11.51
CA ILE A 2 2.10 13.36 -10.69
C ILE A 2 2.22 13.64 -9.18
N SER A 3 3.28 14.33 -8.74
CA SER A 3 3.49 14.74 -7.35
C SER A 3 2.34 15.56 -6.73
N THR A 4 1.56 16.30 -7.53
CA THR A 4 0.44 17.11 -7.01
C THR A 4 -0.75 16.26 -6.58
N LEU A 5 -0.84 15.00 -7.04
CA LEU A 5 -1.88 14.03 -6.63
C LEU A 5 -1.70 13.52 -5.20
N TYR A 6 -0.60 13.93 -4.54
CA TYR A 6 -0.21 13.47 -3.22
C TYR A 6 0.03 14.62 -2.24
N SER A 7 -0.42 15.82 -2.57
CA SER A 7 -0.18 17.05 -1.82
C SER A 7 -1.40 17.52 -1.01
N GLU A 8 -2.50 16.77 -1.03
CA GLU A 8 -3.72 17.12 -0.31
C GLU A 8 -3.45 17.16 1.20
N PRO A 9 -3.91 18.19 1.93
CA PRO A 9 -3.57 18.38 3.34
C PRO A 9 -3.99 17.23 4.27
N HIS A 10 -4.98 16.43 3.86
CA HIS A 10 -5.47 15.29 4.64
C HIS A 10 -4.61 14.03 4.49
N ARG A 11 -3.66 13.98 3.54
CA ARG A 11 -2.73 12.86 3.35
C ARG A 11 -1.56 12.99 4.33
N HIS A 12 -1.60 12.24 5.43
CA HIS A 12 -0.54 12.26 6.44
C HIS A 12 0.43 11.09 6.33
N TYR A 13 -0.03 9.97 5.76
CA TYR A 13 0.79 8.81 5.41
C TYR A 13 0.84 8.60 3.90
N HIS A 14 -0.32 8.59 3.22
CA HIS A 14 -0.45 8.32 1.77
C HIS A 14 -0.11 9.58 0.94
N SER A 15 1.08 10.14 1.18
CA SER A 15 1.62 11.34 0.54
C SER A 15 2.79 11.01 -0.40
N ALA A 16 3.41 12.02 -1.02
CA ALA A 16 4.55 11.82 -1.91
C ALA A 16 5.69 11.03 -1.25
N SER A 17 5.89 11.21 0.06
CA SER A 17 6.90 10.46 0.81
C SER A 17 6.60 8.95 0.90
N HIS A 18 5.34 8.53 0.83
CA HIS A 18 4.99 7.10 0.70
C HIS A 18 5.47 6.54 -0.63
N ILE A 19 5.14 7.23 -1.72
CA ILE A 19 5.54 6.84 -3.07
C ILE A 19 7.07 6.78 -3.20
N GLU A 20 7.79 7.78 -2.67
CA GLU A 20 9.25 7.80 -2.63
C GLU A 20 9.83 6.59 -1.89
N ARG A 21 9.25 6.22 -0.74
CA ARG A 21 9.67 5.02 0.01
C ARG A 21 9.40 3.75 -0.77
N CYS A 22 8.21 3.59 -1.36
CA CYS A 22 7.87 2.43 -2.18
C CYS A 22 8.85 2.27 -3.35
N LEU A 23 9.16 3.36 -4.07
CA LEU A 23 10.12 3.34 -5.18
C LEU A 23 11.54 3.03 -4.71
N ALA A 24 11.98 3.57 -3.57
CA ALA A 24 13.29 3.27 -3.00
C ALA A 24 13.42 1.79 -2.61
N ILE A 25 12.38 1.21 -2.01
CA ILE A 25 12.31 -0.22 -1.67
C ILE A 25 12.31 -1.06 -2.95
N PHE A 26 11.47 -0.70 -3.92
CA PHE A 26 11.36 -1.40 -5.20
C PHE A 26 12.69 -1.40 -5.96
N ASN A 27 13.48 -0.33 -5.88
CA ASN A 27 14.81 -0.28 -6.49
C ASN A 27 15.74 -1.41 -6.01
N GLY A 28 15.65 -1.81 -4.73
CA GLY A 28 16.38 -2.96 -4.19
C GLY A 28 15.80 -4.32 -4.59
N LEU A 29 14.56 -4.36 -5.07
CA LEU A 29 13.84 -5.58 -5.42
C LEU A 29 13.55 -5.73 -6.93
N ARG A 30 14.02 -4.80 -7.78
CA ARG A 30 13.75 -4.82 -9.24
C ARG A 30 14.11 -6.16 -9.90
N GLY A 31 15.15 -6.84 -9.41
CA GLY A 31 15.59 -8.13 -9.93
C GLY A 31 14.58 -9.27 -9.75
N TYR A 32 13.58 -9.10 -8.89
CA TYR A 32 12.50 -10.07 -8.70
C TYR A 32 11.29 -9.81 -9.60
N SER A 33 11.30 -8.72 -10.38
CA SER A 33 10.22 -8.37 -11.28
C SER A 33 10.47 -8.89 -12.69
N ALA A 34 9.45 -9.49 -13.30
CA ALA A 34 9.50 -9.88 -14.71
C ALA A 34 9.49 -8.63 -15.61
N CYS A 35 8.78 -7.59 -15.18
CA CYS A 35 8.60 -6.37 -15.95
C CYS A 35 8.71 -5.11 -15.06
N PRO A 36 9.94 -4.70 -14.65
CA PRO A 36 10.11 -3.71 -13.59
C PRO A 36 9.45 -2.35 -13.84
N TYR A 37 9.37 -1.91 -15.09
CA TYR A 37 8.77 -0.62 -15.43
C TYR A 37 7.25 -0.60 -15.21
N LYS A 38 6.55 -1.76 -15.33
CA LYS A 38 5.11 -1.84 -15.06
C LYS A 38 4.84 -1.71 -13.57
N VAL A 39 5.63 -2.39 -12.74
CA VAL A 39 5.56 -2.26 -11.28
C VAL A 39 5.87 -0.83 -10.86
N GLU A 40 6.92 -0.22 -11.40
CA GLU A 40 7.27 1.17 -11.08
C GLU A 40 6.16 2.16 -11.44
N LEU A 41 5.58 2.06 -12.64
CA LEU A 41 4.45 2.90 -13.05
C LEU A 41 3.23 2.70 -12.15
N SER A 42 2.97 1.45 -11.75
CA SER A 42 1.86 1.12 -10.86
C SER A 42 2.08 1.68 -9.45
N LEU A 43 3.31 1.61 -8.91
CA LEU A 43 3.68 2.24 -7.64
C LEU A 43 3.50 3.75 -7.67
N TRP A 44 3.83 4.41 -8.79
CA TRP A 44 3.58 5.85 -8.95
C TRP A 44 2.11 6.25 -8.91
N LEU A 45 1.17 5.33 -9.16
CA LEU A 45 -0.23 5.63 -9.44
C LEU A 45 -1.24 4.93 -8.52
N HIS A 46 -0.84 3.94 -7.72
CA HIS A 46 -1.77 3.14 -6.92
C HIS A 46 -2.61 3.95 -5.92
N ASP A 47 -2.04 4.99 -5.31
CA ASP A 47 -2.70 5.90 -4.36
C ASP A 47 -3.01 7.29 -4.95
N SER A 48 -2.98 7.41 -6.28
CA SER A 48 -3.22 8.67 -6.98
C SER A 48 -4.58 9.28 -6.65
N VAL A 49 -5.57 8.46 -6.33
CA VAL A 49 -6.83 8.86 -5.70
C VAL A 49 -6.88 8.32 -4.28
N TYR A 50 -7.11 9.19 -3.30
CA TYR A 50 -7.23 8.79 -1.90
C TYR A 50 -8.29 9.60 -1.18
N ASN A 51 -9.36 8.92 -0.78
CA ASN A 51 -10.41 9.48 0.07
C ASN A 51 -10.76 8.47 1.15
N THR A 52 -10.50 8.81 2.42
CA THR A 52 -10.77 7.93 3.56
C THR A 52 -12.26 7.63 3.78
N HIS A 53 -13.17 8.41 3.18
CA HIS A 53 -14.61 8.15 3.21
C HIS A 53 -15.08 7.20 2.10
N SER A 54 -14.19 6.79 1.20
CA SER A 54 -14.50 5.93 0.06
C SER A 54 -13.89 4.54 0.18
N HIS A 55 -14.48 3.59 -0.53
CA HIS A 55 -14.01 2.19 -0.60
C HIS A 55 -13.52 1.80 -2.00
N ASP A 56 -13.47 2.74 -2.94
CA ASP A 56 -13.15 2.53 -4.35
C ASP A 56 -11.90 3.31 -4.80
N ASN A 57 -11.03 3.66 -3.85
CA ASN A 57 -9.83 4.46 -4.11
C ASN A 57 -8.92 3.78 -5.15
N GLU A 58 -8.63 2.50 -4.97
CA GLU A 58 -7.77 1.71 -5.86
C GLU A 58 -8.37 1.61 -7.27
N HIS A 59 -9.70 1.44 -7.34
CA HIS A 59 -10.40 1.42 -8.62
C HIS A 59 -10.32 2.77 -9.34
N LYS A 60 -10.53 3.88 -8.61
CA LYS A 60 -10.40 5.23 -9.17
C LYS A 60 -8.96 5.55 -9.57
N SER A 61 -7.97 5.13 -8.78
CA SER A 61 -6.56 5.22 -9.12
C SER A 61 -6.23 4.45 -10.39
N ALA A 62 -6.77 3.24 -10.56
CA ALA A 62 -6.61 2.44 -11.77
C ALA A 62 -7.24 3.13 -13.00
N LEU A 63 -8.45 3.67 -12.87
CA LEU A 63 -9.09 4.44 -13.96
C LEU A 63 -8.26 5.66 -14.35
N LEU A 64 -7.80 6.44 -13.36
CA LEU A 64 -6.93 7.58 -13.59
C LEU A 64 -5.60 7.17 -14.24
N ALA A 65 -5.01 6.05 -13.82
CA ALA A 65 -3.79 5.51 -14.43
C ALA A 65 -4.01 5.19 -15.92
N ALA A 66 -5.13 4.54 -16.27
CA ALA A 66 -5.48 4.25 -17.65
C ALA A 66 -5.65 5.52 -18.50
N GLU A 67 -6.29 6.56 -17.96
CA GLU A 67 -6.45 7.86 -18.64
C GLU A 67 -5.10 8.56 -18.88
N LEU A 68 -4.21 8.55 -17.88
CA LEU A 68 -2.87 9.12 -17.99
C LEU A 68 -2.02 8.38 -19.01
N LEU A 69 -2.05 7.03 -19.00
CA LEU A 69 -1.33 6.21 -19.97
C LEU A 69 -1.87 6.41 -21.40
N SER A 70 -3.20 6.55 -21.55
CA SER A 70 -3.82 6.88 -22.84
C SER A 70 -3.34 8.23 -23.37
N SER A 71 -3.34 9.25 -22.52
CA SER A 71 -2.86 10.59 -22.86
C SER A 71 -1.37 10.60 -23.23
N ALA A 72 -0.58 9.73 -22.61
CA ALA A 72 0.84 9.53 -22.90
C ALA A 72 1.11 8.61 -24.12
N LYS A 73 0.08 8.08 -24.79
CA LYS A 73 0.17 7.10 -25.88
C LYS A 73 0.86 5.79 -25.48
N LEU A 74 0.71 5.39 -24.21
CA LEU A 74 1.22 4.16 -23.61
C LEU A 74 0.09 3.15 -23.31
N THR A 75 -0.96 3.13 -24.13
CA THR A 75 -2.17 2.30 -23.91
C THR A 75 -1.89 0.81 -23.79
N ALA A 76 -0.81 0.31 -24.42
CA ALA A 76 -0.38 -1.08 -24.30
C ALA A 76 -0.05 -1.52 -22.85
N LEU A 77 0.24 -0.58 -21.95
CA LEU A 77 0.55 -0.84 -20.54
C LEU A 77 -0.67 -0.76 -19.63
N SER A 78 -1.80 -0.26 -20.15
CA SER A 78 -2.96 0.10 -19.33
C SER A 78 -3.49 -1.09 -18.54
N ALA A 79 -3.74 -2.23 -19.20
CA ALA A 79 -4.28 -3.42 -18.56
C ALA A 79 -3.40 -3.89 -17.39
N ASP A 80 -2.09 -4.06 -17.63
CA ASP A 80 -1.16 -4.54 -16.60
C ASP A 80 -1.06 -3.56 -15.42
N VAL A 81 -0.95 -2.25 -15.69
CA VAL A 81 -0.84 -1.24 -14.62
C VAL A 81 -2.13 -1.20 -13.80
N THR A 82 -3.30 -1.25 -14.45
CA THR A 82 -4.57 -1.30 -13.73
C THR A 82 -4.72 -2.56 -12.90
N GLU A 83 -4.30 -3.72 -13.40
CA GLU A 83 -4.34 -4.98 -12.66
C GLU A 83 -3.43 -4.93 -11.42
N LEU A 84 -2.21 -4.41 -11.58
CA LEU A 84 -1.25 -4.25 -10.49
C LEU A 84 -1.75 -3.27 -9.41
N ILE A 85 -2.37 -2.15 -9.80
CA ILE A 85 -3.03 -1.24 -8.84
C ILE A 85 -4.19 -1.95 -8.15
N MET A 86 -5.05 -2.68 -8.87
CA MET A 86 -6.17 -3.38 -8.25
C MET A 86 -5.72 -4.47 -7.26
N ALA A 87 -4.52 -5.03 -7.41
CA ALA A 87 -3.96 -5.98 -6.45
C ALA A 87 -3.69 -5.34 -5.06
N THR A 88 -3.55 -4.02 -4.96
CA THR A 88 -3.36 -3.32 -3.67
C THR A 88 -4.66 -3.09 -2.90
N THR A 89 -5.81 -3.54 -3.42
CA THR A 89 -7.03 -3.68 -2.62
C THR A 89 -6.87 -4.68 -1.46
N HIS A 90 -5.77 -5.45 -1.46
CA HIS A 90 -5.40 -6.42 -0.44
C HIS A 90 -6.50 -7.45 -0.16
N ASN A 91 -7.21 -7.87 -1.19
CA ASN A 91 -8.09 -9.01 -1.12
C ASN A 91 -7.32 -10.27 -0.67
N SER A 92 -8.03 -11.25 -0.11
CA SER A 92 -7.41 -12.45 0.48
C SER A 92 -6.97 -13.51 -0.57
N GLU A 93 -6.88 -13.12 -1.84
CA GLU A 93 -6.48 -14.01 -2.91
C GLU A 93 -4.95 -14.10 -2.98
N PRO A 94 -4.37 -15.30 -3.09
CA PRO A 94 -2.93 -15.46 -3.25
C PRO A 94 -2.44 -14.75 -4.53
N LEU A 95 -1.42 -13.91 -4.37
CA LEU A 95 -0.79 -13.20 -5.48
C LEU A 95 0.52 -13.89 -5.89
N ALA A 96 0.93 -13.67 -7.13
CA ALA A 96 2.22 -14.15 -7.65
C ALA A 96 2.90 -13.09 -8.52
N GLY A 97 4.18 -13.31 -8.84
CA GLY A 97 4.94 -12.47 -9.76
C GLY A 97 4.98 -10.99 -9.35
N ASP A 98 4.78 -10.12 -10.35
CA ASP A 98 4.84 -8.66 -10.18
C ASP A 98 3.75 -8.13 -9.24
N ALA A 99 2.57 -8.76 -9.18
CA ALA A 99 1.50 -8.37 -8.25
C ALA A 99 1.88 -8.65 -6.78
N ALA A 100 2.44 -9.83 -6.50
CA ALA A 100 2.94 -10.17 -5.17
C ALA A 100 4.09 -9.24 -4.73
N LEU A 101 4.95 -8.87 -5.68
CA LEU A 101 6.05 -7.93 -5.43
C LEU A 101 5.51 -6.52 -5.14
N MET A 102 4.59 -6.00 -5.96
CA MET A 102 4.00 -4.68 -5.77
C MET A 102 3.29 -4.57 -4.42
N VAL A 103 2.42 -5.52 -4.09
CA VAL A 103 1.73 -5.54 -2.79
C VAL A 103 2.73 -5.68 -1.65
N GLY A 104 3.80 -6.46 -1.83
CA GLY A 104 4.84 -6.57 -0.82
C GLY A 104 5.61 -5.26 -0.58
N VAL A 105 5.87 -4.49 -1.64
CA VAL A 105 6.51 -3.17 -1.55
C VAL A 105 5.58 -2.16 -0.85
N ASP A 106 4.31 -2.13 -1.21
CA ASP A 106 3.32 -1.25 -0.60
C ASP A 106 3.12 -1.55 0.91
N LEU A 107 3.05 -2.83 1.27
CA LEU A 107 2.93 -3.29 2.66
C LEU A 107 4.25 -3.26 3.45
N ALA A 108 5.38 -2.91 2.85
CA ALA A 108 6.70 -2.99 3.49
C ALA A 108 6.81 -2.16 4.77
N ILE A 109 6.01 -1.08 4.89
CA ILE A 109 5.94 -0.27 6.13
C ILE A 109 5.55 -1.11 7.35
N LEU A 110 4.78 -2.18 7.16
CA LEU A 110 4.37 -3.06 8.26
C LEU A 110 5.58 -3.75 8.88
N GLY A 111 6.55 -4.16 8.08
CA GLY A 111 7.79 -4.80 8.53
C GLY A 111 8.92 -3.84 8.89
N SER A 112 8.67 -2.53 8.90
CA SER A 112 9.67 -1.53 9.26
C SER A 112 10.07 -1.60 10.73
N ASN A 113 11.11 -0.85 11.11
CA ASN A 113 11.48 -0.76 12.52
C ASN A 113 10.33 -0.12 13.35
N PRO A 114 10.26 -0.37 14.67
CA PRO A 114 9.13 0.07 15.48
C PRO A 114 8.88 1.58 15.50
N GLU A 115 9.91 2.41 15.30
CA GLU A 115 9.76 3.87 15.27
C GLU A 115 9.09 4.35 13.98
N ALA A 116 9.53 3.82 12.84
CA ALA A 116 8.90 4.07 11.55
C ALA A 116 7.45 3.58 11.53
N TYR A 117 7.19 2.39 12.07
CA TYR A 117 5.84 1.84 12.18
C TYR A 117 4.91 2.70 13.05
N ARG A 118 5.39 3.21 14.19
CA ARG A 118 4.60 4.14 15.03
C ARG A 118 4.27 5.43 14.28
N SER A 119 5.22 5.98 13.53
CA SER A 119 5.00 7.17 12.71
C SER A 119 3.96 6.93 11.61
N TYR A 120 4.01 5.75 10.98
CA TYR A 120 3.00 5.29 10.03
C TYR A 120 1.61 5.20 10.67
N SER A 121 1.45 4.47 11.79
CA SER A 121 0.17 4.30 12.47
C SER A 121 -0.42 5.65 12.91
N ALA A 122 0.42 6.55 13.45
CA ALA A 122 0.00 7.91 13.80
C ALA A 122 -0.38 8.76 12.57
N GLY A 123 0.28 8.55 11.43
CA GLY A 123 -0.12 9.11 10.14
C GLY A 123 -1.52 8.67 9.76
N VAL A 124 -1.75 7.35 9.69
CA VAL A 124 -3.07 6.76 9.38
C VAL A 124 -4.16 7.26 10.35
N ARG A 125 -3.89 7.30 11.66
CA ARG A 125 -4.86 7.83 12.64
C ARG A 125 -5.31 9.26 12.30
N ARG A 126 -4.40 10.11 11.83
CA ARG A 126 -4.73 11.50 11.44
C ARG A 126 -5.57 11.56 10.16
N GLU A 127 -5.32 10.69 9.19
CA GLU A 127 -6.13 10.61 7.96
C GLU A 127 -7.57 10.22 8.28
N TYR A 128 -7.76 9.38 9.29
CA TYR A 128 -9.08 8.99 9.81
C TYR A 128 -9.53 9.83 11.03
N SER A 129 -9.07 11.09 11.14
CA SER A 129 -9.44 11.99 12.24
C SER A 129 -10.95 12.28 12.34
N TRP A 130 -11.68 12.09 11.25
CA TRP A 130 -13.15 12.22 11.20
C TRP A 130 -13.90 11.05 11.86
N LEU A 131 -13.25 9.92 12.12
CA LEU A 131 -13.83 8.83 12.91
C LEU A 131 -13.70 9.12 14.41
N SER A 132 -14.71 8.69 15.18
CA SER A 132 -14.57 8.59 16.63
C SER A 132 -13.43 7.64 16.99
N GLU A 133 -12.84 7.84 18.16
CA GLU A 133 -11.74 7.00 18.63
C GLU A 133 -12.14 5.52 18.70
N GLU A 134 -13.35 5.24 19.20
CA GLU A 134 -13.89 3.88 19.26
C GLU A 134 -14.07 3.26 17.86
N ALA A 135 -14.67 4.00 16.93
CA ALA A 135 -14.89 3.50 15.57
C ALA A 135 -13.56 3.24 14.84
N PHE A 136 -12.59 4.14 14.97
CA PHE A 136 -11.25 3.95 14.43
C PHE A 136 -10.58 2.71 15.01
N ARG A 137 -10.56 2.56 16.34
CA ARG A 137 -9.93 1.42 17.02
C ARG A 137 -10.54 0.09 16.58
N LEU A 138 -11.87 -0.04 16.57
CA LEU A 138 -12.55 -1.26 16.13
C LEU A 138 -12.24 -1.61 14.67
N GLY A 139 -12.31 -0.61 13.78
CA GLY A 139 -12.00 -0.79 12.35
C GLY A 139 -10.53 -1.16 12.11
N ARG A 140 -9.61 -0.45 12.77
CA ARG A 140 -8.16 -0.68 12.66
C ARG A 140 -7.78 -2.05 13.19
N ILE A 141 -8.28 -2.46 14.36
CA ILE A 141 -8.05 -3.82 14.90
C ILE A 141 -8.57 -4.89 13.93
N LYS A 142 -9.77 -4.70 13.36
CA LYS A 142 -10.33 -5.65 12.40
C LYS A 142 -9.44 -5.80 11.16
N LEU A 143 -8.98 -4.69 10.59
CA LEU A 143 -8.04 -4.69 9.45
C LEU A 143 -6.73 -5.40 9.81
N LEU A 144 -6.11 -5.03 10.94
CA LEU A 144 -4.86 -5.60 11.39
C LEU A 144 -4.95 -7.11 11.66
N LYS A 145 -6.05 -7.57 12.25
CA LYS A 145 -6.32 -9.00 12.43
C LYS A 145 -6.48 -9.73 11.10
N SER A 146 -7.02 -9.09 10.06
CA SER A 146 -7.14 -9.72 8.74
C SER A 146 -5.78 -10.05 8.15
N PHE A 147 -4.76 -9.21 8.36
CA PHE A 147 -3.37 -9.52 7.99
C PHE A 147 -2.79 -10.67 8.80
N LEU A 148 -2.96 -10.68 10.13
CA LEU A 148 -2.44 -11.77 10.97
C LEU A 148 -3.06 -13.13 10.66
N ASN A 149 -4.30 -13.15 10.16
CA ASN A 149 -5.00 -14.37 9.77
C ASN A 149 -4.49 -14.97 8.45
N ARG A 150 -3.68 -14.24 7.67
CA ARG A 150 -3.06 -14.79 6.45
C ARG A 150 -1.95 -15.78 6.82
N VAL A 151 -1.77 -16.80 5.98
CA VAL A 151 -0.61 -17.70 6.10
C VAL A 151 0.69 -16.93 5.88
N ARG A 152 0.69 -15.99 4.93
CA ARG A 152 1.76 -15.02 4.69
C ARG A 152 1.17 -13.63 4.51
N ILE A 153 1.75 -12.61 5.14
CA ILE A 153 1.42 -11.22 4.84
C ILE A 153 2.07 -10.82 3.52
N PHE A 154 3.29 -11.30 3.28
CA PHE A 154 4.04 -11.07 2.05
C PHE A 154 4.11 -12.36 1.21
N GLU A 155 3.46 -12.36 0.05
CA GLU A 155 3.46 -13.53 -0.85
C GLU A 155 4.78 -13.68 -1.62
N GLN A 156 5.46 -12.58 -1.95
CA GLN A 156 6.78 -12.62 -2.57
C GLN A 156 7.81 -13.12 -1.54
N PRO A 157 8.53 -14.24 -1.79
CA PRO A 157 9.60 -14.73 -0.92
C PRO A 157 10.60 -13.70 -0.39
N ALA A 158 11.12 -12.81 -1.25
CA ALA A 158 12.08 -11.78 -0.85
C ALA A 158 11.48 -10.78 0.15
N CYS A 159 10.22 -10.39 -0.05
CA CYS A 159 9.51 -9.51 0.89
C CYS A 159 9.20 -10.25 2.20
N PHE A 160 8.82 -11.54 2.12
CA PHE A 160 8.56 -12.39 3.27
C PHE A 160 9.78 -12.49 4.17
N ASP A 161 10.94 -12.84 3.61
CA ASP A 161 12.20 -13.00 4.35
C ASP A 161 12.63 -11.71 5.03
N LEU A 162 12.36 -10.55 4.41
CA LEU A 162 12.71 -9.24 4.95
C LEU A 162 11.76 -8.77 6.07
N TRP A 163 10.44 -8.99 5.91
CA TRP A 163 9.45 -8.21 6.66
C TRP A 163 8.41 -9.01 7.43
N GLU A 164 8.17 -10.28 7.12
CA GLU A 164 7.04 -11.03 7.71
C GLU A 164 7.07 -11.04 9.24
N ARG A 165 8.24 -11.38 9.82
CA ARG A 165 8.38 -11.46 11.28
C ARG A 165 8.14 -10.11 11.95
N SER A 166 8.78 -9.06 11.45
CA SER A 166 8.65 -7.70 11.99
C SER A 166 7.23 -7.17 11.81
N ALA A 167 6.59 -7.44 10.67
CA ALA A 167 5.21 -7.04 10.41
C ALA A 167 4.25 -7.66 11.40
N ARG A 168 4.35 -8.97 11.65
CA ARG A 168 3.50 -9.63 12.64
C ARG A 168 3.70 -9.07 14.04
N ALA A 169 4.95 -8.80 14.44
CA ALA A 169 5.25 -8.21 15.74
C ALA A 169 4.68 -6.78 15.89
N ASN A 170 4.87 -5.94 14.88
CA ASN A 170 4.36 -4.57 14.86
C ASN A 170 2.82 -4.54 14.90
N ILE A 171 2.17 -5.37 14.06
CA ILE A 171 0.71 -5.48 13.99
C ILE A 171 0.14 -5.97 15.34
N ALA A 172 0.73 -6.99 15.94
CA ALA A 172 0.29 -7.48 17.25
C ALA A 172 0.42 -6.39 18.33
N GLY A 173 1.53 -5.66 18.34
CA GLY A 173 1.74 -4.53 19.25
C GLY A 173 0.73 -3.40 19.07
N GLU A 174 0.37 -3.05 17.82
CA GLU A 174 -0.67 -2.06 17.55
C GLU A 174 -2.04 -2.53 18.05
N ILE A 175 -2.41 -3.78 17.78
CA ILE A 175 -3.67 -4.36 18.27
C ILE A 175 -3.75 -4.30 19.80
N GLU A 176 -2.68 -4.69 20.52
CA GLU A 176 -2.65 -4.62 21.98
C GLU A 176 -2.79 -3.19 22.49
N SER A 177 -2.14 -2.22 21.85
CA SER A 177 -2.27 -0.81 22.21
C SER A 177 -3.68 -0.28 21.98
N LEU A 178 -4.33 -0.67 20.88
CA LEU A 178 -5.70 -0.25 20.53
C LEU A 178 -6.79 -1.03 21.30
N ALA A 179 -6.43 -2.05 22.07
CA ALA A 179 -7.38 -2.82 22.89
C ALA A 179 -7.51 -2.29 24.33
N ARG A 180 -6.61 -1.40 24.77
CA ARG A 180 -6.59 -0.79 26.11
C ARG A 180 -7.43 0.47 26.19
#